data_AF-A0A1D2V062-F1
#
_entry.id   AF-A0A1D2V062-F1
#
_cell.length_a   1.000
_cell.length_b   1.000
_cell.length_c   1.000
_cell.angle_alpha   90.00
_cell.angle_beta   90.00
_cell.angle_gamma   90.00
#
_symmetry.space_group_name_H-M   'P 1'
#
loop_
_entity.id
_entity.type
_entity.pdbx_description
1 polymer ?
#
loop_
_entity_poly.entity_id
_entity_poly.type
_entity_poly.pdbx_seq_one_letter_code
_entity_poly.pdbx_strand_id
1 'polypeptide(L)'
;MRMEAFTVDDIPLVKPGDDIAAMICERAALEDGDVLVIASTIIAKAENELFSLDDITPSDRAIGIGKKDDKDPRLVEAVLDRCSECFVESPVMLVQSDRAHVCINAGVDDSNVENDLLADLPRDADASARSIGERVEEITGCRVAVVVTDTNGRAFRLGQTGVAIGLYHATPIYYWRGTKDLFGYEMQISEEAVADEVAAAANLLMGEGSGGNPVVVVRGIPLFTEEKTSARQLYRPDNMDIIKKALRIFQES
;
A
#
# COMPACT_ATOMS: atom_id res chain seq x y z
N MET A 1 14.35 19.09 13.23
CA MET A 1 14.26 17.66 12.93
C MET A 1 15.09 17.40 11.69
N ARG A 2 15.84 16.29 11.63
CA ARG A 2 16.58 15.86 10.43
C ARG A 2 16.04 14.49 10.06
N MET A 3 15.57 14.35 8.82
CA MET A 3 15.15 13.08 8.25
C MET A 3 16.23 12.58 7.29
N GLU A 4 16.53 11.29 7.35
CA GLU A 4 17.36 10.58 6.37
C GLU A 4 16.51 9.47 5.74
N ALA A 5 16.63 9.27 4.42
CA ALA A 5 15.95 8.20 3.71
C ALA A 5 16.92 7.58 2.71
N PHE A 6 17.03 6.26 2.70
CA PHE A 6 17.92 5.52 1.80
C PHE A 6 17.35 4.15 1.45
N THR A 7 17.68 3.67 0.25
CA THR A 7 17.28 2.35 -0.24
C THR A 7 18.07 1.25 0.46
N VAL A 8 17.44 0.08 0.62
CA VAL A 8 18.17 -1.15 0.93
C VAL A 8 18.57 -1.78 -0.39
N ASP A 9 19.82 -1.55 -0.77
CA ASP A 9 20.34 -1.95 -2.08
C ASP A 9 20.52 -3.47 -2.18
N ASP A 10 20.56 -3.98 -3.41
CA ASP A 10 20.87 -5.38 -3.75
C ASP A 10 19.92 -6.44 -3.12
N ILE A 11 18.65 -6.07 -2.90
CA ILE A 11 17.59 -7.05 -2.59
C ILE A 11 17.38 -7.96 -3.81
N PRO A 12 17.49 -9.30 -3.67
CA PRO A 12 17.31 -10.22 -4.78
C PRO A 12 15.87 -10.23 -5.27
N LEU A 13 15.64 -10.82 -6.45
CA LEU A 13 14.28 -11.12 -6.92
C LEU A 13 13.59 -12.08 -5.94
N VAL A 14 12.61 -11.55 -5.23
CA VAL A 14 11.85 -12.26 -4.20
C VAL A 14 10.99 -13.36 -4.81
N LYS A 15 10.97 -14.52 -4.15
CA LYS A 15 10.22 -15.71 -4.50
C LYS A 15 9.28 -16.12 -3.36
N PRO A 16 8.27 -16.96 -3.67
CA PRO A 16 7.43 -17.59 -2.65
C PRO A 16 8.25 -18.22 -1.51
N GLY A 17 7.95 -17.82 -0.28
CA GLY A 17 8.56 -18.32 0.94
C GLY A 17 9.85 -17.63 1.40
N ASP A 18 10.32 -16.60 0.69
CA ASP A 18 11.52 -15.84 1.08
C ASP A 18 11.30 -15.01 2.37
N ASP A 19 12.33 -14.95 3.23
CA ASP A 19 12.34 -14.15 4.47
C ASP A 19 12.78 -12.71 4.18
N ILE A 20 11.81 -11.83 3.94
CA ILE A 20 12.05 -10.40 3.64
C ILE A 20 12.83 -9.70 4.76
N ALA A 21 12.52 -9.99 6.03
CA ALA A 21 13.20 -9.37 7.16
C ALA A 21 14.68 -9.74 7.19
N ALA A 22 15.01 -11.02 7.00
CA ALA A 22 16.40 -11.47 6.90
C ALA A 22 17.14 -10.80 5.74
N MET A 23 16.50 -10.70 4.56
CA MET A 23 17.09 -10.02 3.40
C MET A 23 17.43 -8.55 3.70
N ILE A 24 16.55 -7.83 4.41
CA ILE A 24 16.77 -6.44 4.83
C ILE A 24 17.93 -6.37 5.83
N CYS A 25 17.90 -7.17 6.90
CA CYS A 25 18.90 -7.13 7.97
C CYS A 25 20.32 -7.50 7.50
N GLU A 26 20.44 -8.31 6.45
CA GLU A 26 21.74 -8.62 5.83
C GLU A 26 22.37 -7.43 5.09
N ARG A 27 21.55 -6.44 4.69
CA ARG A 27 21.94 -5.36 3.76
C ARG A 27 21.90 -3.96 4.37
N ALA A 28 21.17 -3.78 5.47
CA ALA A 28 21.05 -2.49 6.15
C ALA A 28 21.34 -2.61 7.64
N ALA A 29 22.10 -1.65 8.16
CA ALA A 29 22.27 -1.46 9.60
C ALA A 29 21.10 -0.63 10.13
N LEU A 30 20.23 -1.28 10.90
CA LEU A 30 19.03 -0.67 11.46
C LEU A 30 19.31 -0.08 12.84
N GLU A 31 18.53 0.93 13.20
CA GLU A 31 18.52 1.60 14.49
C GLU A 31 17.12 1.58 15.09
N ASP A 32 17.02 1.68 16.42
CA ASP A 32 15.72 1.80 17.09
C ASP A 32 14.94 3.02 16.58
N GLY A 33 13.67 2.80 16.25
CA GLY A 33 12.78 3.82 15.70
C GLY A 33 12.93 4.06 14.20
N ASP A 34 13.79 3.31 13.50
CA ASP A 34 13.77 3.30 12.03
C ASP A 34 12.42 2.85 11.49
N VAL A 35 12.04 3.39 10.34
CA VAL A 35 10.85 2.99 9.59
C VAL A 35 11.27 2.24 8.35
N LEU A 36 10.93 0.96 8.28
CA LEU A 36 11.06 0.16 7.07
C LEU A 36 9.84 0.39 6.18
N VAL A 37 10.03 1.01 5.04
CA VAL A 37 8.98 1.20 4.04
C VAL A 37 9.17 0.17 2.93
N ILE A 38 8.17 -0.67 2.68
CA ILE A 38 8.29 -1.90 1.89
C ILE A 38 7.19 -1.94 0.82
N ALA A 39 7.57 -2.11 -0.44
CA ALA A 39 6.62 -2.26 -1.54
C ALA A 39 5.78 -3.54 -1.38
N SER A 40 4.46 -3.42 -1.59
CA SER A 40 3.47 -4.50 -1.53
C SER A 40 3.86 -5.69 -2.42
N THR A 41 4.40 -5.41 -3.61
CA THR A 41 4.76 -6.41 -4.63
C THR A 41 5.72 -7.47 -4.10
N ILE A 42 6.74 -7.11 -3.31
CA ILE A 42 7.68 -8.11 -2.77
C ILE A 42 7.06 -8.94 -1.64
N ILE A 43 6.15 -8.35 -0.87
CA ILE A 43 5.41 -9.08 0.16
C ILE A 43 4.45 -10.07 -0.50
N ALA A 44 3.70 -9.64 -1.52
CA ALA A 44 2.81 -10.51 -2.28
C ALA A 44 3.55 -11.70 -2.91
N LYS A 45 4.75 -11.47 -3.45
CA LYS A 45 5.63 -12.54 -3.96
C LYS A 45 6.05 -13.51 -2.86
N ALA A 46 6.54 -13.02 -1.73
CA ALA A 46 6.96 -13.86 -0.61
C ALA A 46 5.79 -14.68 -0.04
N GLU A 47 4.59 -14.10 0.02
CA GLU A 47 3.36 -14.73 0.49
C GLU A 47 2.68 -15.63 -0.56
N ASN A 48 3.24 -15.71 -1.78
CA ASN A 48 2.67 -16.45 -2.91
C ASN A 48 1.25 -16.01 -3.30
N GLU A 49 0.96 -14.71 -3.17
CA GLU A 49 -0.28 -14.07 -3.66
C GLU A 49 -0.11 -13.71 -5.15
N LEU A 50 0.29 -14.71 -5.95
CA LEU A 50 0.50 -14.63 -7.40
C LEU A 50 -0.52 -15.52 -8.13
N PHE A 51 -1.00 -15.09 -9.30
CA PHE A 51 -1.97 -15.85 -10.08
C PHE A 51 -1.79 -15.65 -11.59
N SER A 52 -2.30 -16.60 -12.39
CA SER A 52 -2.32 -16.50 -13.85
C SER A 52 -3.71 -16.11 -14.36
N LEU A 53 -3.77 -15.30 -15.42
CA LEU A 53 -5.04 -15.05 -16.13
C LEU A 53 -5.56 -16.30 -16.83
N ASP A 54 -4.71 -17.27 -17.17
CA ASP A 54 -5.15 -18.49 -17.85
C ASP A 54 -6.04 -19.37 -16.96
N ASP A 55 -5.98 -19.18 -15.64
CA ASP A 55 -6.83 -19.87 -14.66
C ASP A 55 -8.20 -19.17 -14.48
N ILE A 56 -8.42 -18.01 -15.10
CA ILE A 56 -9.61 -17.19 -14.92
C ILE A 56 -10.60 -17.37 -16.06
N THR A 57 -11.85 -17.72 -15.71
CA THR A 57 -12.98 -17.76 -16.65
C THR A 57 -13.80 -16.48 -16.52
N PRO A 58 -13.80 -15.59 -17.53
CA PRO A 58 -14.48 -14.30 -17.41
C PRO A 58 -16.01 -14.45 -17.47
N SER A 59 -16.70 -13.72 -16.60
CA SER A 59 -18.15 -13.60 -16.61
C SER A 59 -18.66 -12.72 -17.77
N ASP A 60 -19.96 -12.80 -18.06
CA ASP A 60 -20.60 -11.90 -19.04
C ASP A 60 -20.41 -10.41 -18.66
N ARG A 61 -20.36 -10.10 -17.36
CA ARG A 61 -20.09 -8.76 -16.86
C ARG A 61 -18.67 -8.33 -17.22
N ALA A 62 -17.67 -9.16 -16.94
CA ALA A 62 -16.28 -8.85 -17.28
C ALA A 62 -16.06 -8.72 -18.79
N ILE A 63 -16.70 -9.58 -19.60
CA ILE A 63 -16.67 -9.47 -21.06
C ILE A 63 -17.28 -8.14 -21.51
N GLY A 64 -18.39 -7.73 -20.90
CA GLY A 64 -19.04 -6.46 -21.20
C GLY A 64 -18.17 -5.24 -20.87
N ILE A 65 -17.52 -5.23 -19.71
CA ILE A 65 -16.62 -4.17 -19.28
C ILE A 65 -15.34 -4.15 -20.13
N GLY A 66 -14.71 -5.31 -20.34
CA GLY A 66 -13.47 -5.44 -21.13
C GLY A 66 -13.62 -4.89 -22.55
N LYS A 67 -14.80 -5.07 -23.17
CA LYS A 67 -15.13 -4.50 -24.48
C LYS A 67 -15.19 -2.96 -24.50
N LYS A 68 -15.56 -2.30 -23.39
CA LYS A 68 -15.65 -0.83 -23.33
C LYS A 68 -14.27 -0.17 -23.38
N ASP A 69 -13.28 -0.80 -22.76
CA ASP A 69 -11.94 -0.24 -22.54
C ASP A 69 -10.82 -0.97 -23.30
N ASP A 70 -11.15 -1.91 -24.20
CA ASP A 70 -10.19 -2.78 -24.90
C ASP A 70 -9.24 -3.53 -23.93
N LYS A 71 -9.79 -4.05 -22.83
CA LYS A 71 -9.08 -4.82 -21.80
C LYS A 71 -9.39 -6.31 -21.91
N ASP A 72 -8.42 -7.14 -21.51
CA ASP A 72 -8.62 -8.59 -21.37
C ASP A 72 -9.76 -8.85 -20.35
N PRO A 73 -10.87 -9.50 -20.73
CA PRO A 73 -11.94 -9.84 -19.80
C PRO A 73 -11.49 -10.66 -18.59
N ARG A 74 -10.40 -11.43 -18.70
CA ARG A 74 -9.84 -12.21 -17.59
C ARG A 74 -9.23 -11.31 -16.52
N LEU A 75 -8.56 -10.23 -16.93
CA LEU A 75 -8.06 -9.22 -16.00
C LEU A 75 -9.22 -8.50 -15.31
N VAL A 76 -10.26 -8.15 -16.06
CA VAL A 76 -11.47 -7.54 -15.49
C VAL A 76 -12.13 -8.46 -14.47
N GLU A 77 -12.27 -9.75 -14.78
CA GLU A 77 -12.80 -10.73 -13.83
C GLU A 77 -11.90 -10.84 -12.59
N ALA A 78 -10.57 -10.85 -12.75
CA ALA A 78 -9.64 -10.87 -11.63
C ALA A 78 -9.86 -9.70 -10.65
N VAL A 79 -10.13 -8.51 -11.19
CA VAL A 79 -10.48 -7.31 -10.40
C VAL A 79 -11.84 -7.48 -9.73
N LEU A 80 -12.83 -8.00 -10.45
CA LEU A 80 -14.19 -8.21 -9.91
C LEU A 80 -14.19 -9.22 -8.76
N ASP A 81 -13.43 -10.31 -8.88
CA ASP A 81 -13.28 -11.35 -7.85
C ASP A 81 -12.64 -10.83 -6.55
N ARG A 82 -11.84 -9.76 -6.66
CA ARG A 82 -11.09 -9.14 -5.56
C ARG A 82 -11.72 -7.83 -5.09
N CYS A 83 -12.90 -7.48 -5.57
CA CYS A 83 -13.59 -6.26 -5.16
C CYS A 83 -14.84 -6.56 -4.33
N SER A 84 -15.01 -5.84 -3.23
CA SER A 84 -16.27 -5.83 -2.48
C SER A 84 -17.31 -4.92 -3.12
N GLU A 85 -16.85 -3.88 -3.82
CA GLU A 85 -17.70 -2.91 -4.51
C GLU A 85 -16.95 -2.28 -5.68
N CYS A 86 -17.61 -2.12 -6.82
CA CYS A 86 -17.05 -1.42 -7.97
C CYS A 86 -17.71 -0.05 -8.08
N PHE A 87 -16.94 1.05 -8.08
CA PHE A 87 -17.46 2.44 -8.17
C PHE A 87 -17.42 3.02 -9.58
N VAL A 88 -16.44 2.61 -10.39
CA VAL A 88 -16.33 3.02 -11.80
C VAL A 88 -15.87 1.80 -12.57
N GLU A 89 -16.54 1.46 -13.67
CA GLU A 89 -16.15 0.32 -14.53
C GLU A 89 -15.27 0.76 -15.71
N SER A 90 -15.33 2.03 -16.12
CA SER A 90 -14.66 2.58 -17.32
C SER A 90 -14.43 4.10 -17.14
N PRO A 91 -13.33 4.68 -17.65
CA PRO A 91 -12.27 4.07 -18.47
C PRO A 91 -11.22 3.28 -17.65
N VAL A 92 -11.31 3.34 -16.34
CA VAL A 92 -10.45 2.63 -15.40
C VAL A 92 -11.33 2.10 -14.28
N MET A 93 -11.09 0.85 -13.87
CA MET A 93 -11.87 0.26 -12.78
C MET A 93 -11.42 0.85 -11.45
N LEU A 94 -12.27 1.67 -10.83
CA LEU A 94 -12.10 2.15 -9.46
C LEU A 94 -12.99 1.32 -8.56
N VAL A 95 -12.39 0.59 -7.62
CA VAL A 95 -13.11 -0.37 -6.79
C VAL A 95 -12.67 -0.26 -5.34
N GLN A 96 -13.50 -0.74 -4.43
CA GLN A 96 -13.07 -1.12 -3.10
C GLN A 96 -12.60 -2.57 -3.16
N SER A 97 -11.31 -2.81 -2.95
CA SER A 97 -10.76 -4.15 -2.82
C SER A 97 -11.36 -4.86 -1.61
N ASP A 98 -11.34 -6.20 -1.61
CA ASP A 98 -11.64 -7.02 -0.44
C ASP A 98 -10.65 -6.78 0.73
N ARG A 99 -9.50 -6.15 0.44
CA ARG A 99 -8.53 -5.59 1.40
C ARG A 99 -8.93 -4.23 1.98
N ALA A 100 -10.12 -3.74 1.65
CA ALA A 100 -10.71 -2.45 2.05
C ALA A 100 -10.08 -1.18 1.44
N HIS A 101 -8.94 -1.28 0.75
CA HIS A 101 -8.34 -0.17 0.01
C HIS A 101 -9.18 0.19 -1.21
N VAL A 102 -9.41 1.49 -1.44
CA VAL A 102 -10.14 1.99 -2.59
C VAL A 102 -9.12 2.41 -3.64
N CYS A 103 -8.99 1.59 -4.67
CA CYS A 103 -7.87 1.64 -5.60
C CYS A 103 -8.30 1.27 -7.01
N ILE A 104 -7.40 1.54 -7.94
CA ILE A 104 -7.55 1.10 -9.31
C ILE A 104 -7.30 -0.41 -9.38
N ASN A 105 -8.12 -1.13 -10.14
CA ASN A 105 -7.96 -2.56 -10.43
C ASN A 105 -7.81 -3.44 -9.17
N ALA A 106 -8.43 -3.06 -8.04
CA ALA A 106 -8.30 -3.75 -6.75
C ALA A 106 -6.85 -3.89 -6.22
N GLY A 107 -5.89 -3.14 -6.77
CA GLY A 107 -4.46 -3.29 -6.46
C GLY A 107 -3.81 -4.49 -7.15
N VAL A 108 -4.49 -5.12 -8.12
CA VAL A 108 -3.88 -6.13 -8.99
C VAL A 108 -2.82 -5.47 -9.85
N ASP A 109 -1.61 -6.00 -9.79
CA ASP A 109 -0.43 -5.50 -10.49
C ASP A 109 0.12 -6.56 -11.46
N ASP A 110 0.31 -6.16 -12.71
CA ASP A 110 0.95 -6.97 -13.77
C ASP A 110 2.42 -6.58 -14.00
N SER A 111 2.90 -5.55 -13.30
CA SER A 111 4.25 -5.04 -13.43
C SER A 111 5.23 -5.78 -12.53
N ASN A 112 6.47 -5.95 -13.02
CA ASN A 112 7.56 -6.57 -12.28
C ASN A 112 7.29 -7.99 -11.76
N VAL A 113 6.34 -8.74 -12.34
CA VAL A 113 6.07 -10.15 -12.03
C VAL A 113 6.55 -11.03 -13.20
N GLU A 114 7.07 -12.22 -12.90
CA GLU A 114 7.59 -13.16 -13.90
C GLU A 114 6.48 -14.09 -14.45
N ASN A 115 6.70 -14.64 -15.64
CA ASN A 115 5.91 -15.73 -16.24
C ASN A 115 4.44 -15.39 -16.52
N ASP A 116 4.16 -14.15 -16.94
CA ASP A 116 2.80 -13.67 -17.24
C ASP A 116 1.82 -13.82 -16.04
N LEU A 117 2.37 -13.91 -14.83
CA LEU A 117 1.62 -13.88 -13.57
C LEU A 117 1.32 -12.43 -13.18
N LEU A 118 0.30 -12.29 -12.35
CA LEU A 118 -0.07 -11.04 -11.70
C LEU A 118 0.09 -11.18 -10.20
N ALA A 119 0.41 -10.08 -9.53
CA ALA A 119 0.41 -9.96 -8.08
C ALA A 119 -0.92 -9.40 -7.60
N ASP A 120 -1.46 -10.02 -6.56
CA ASP A 120 -2.52 -9.43 -5.75
C ASP A 120 -1.89 -8.63 -4.59
N LEU A 121 -2.70 -7.84 -3.88
CA LEU A 121 -2.27 -7.22 -2.64
C LEU A 121 -2.03 -8.29 -1.55
N PRO A 122 -1.10 -8.06 -0.61
CA PRO A 122 -0.91 -8.92 0.55
C PRO A 122 -2.22 -9.21 1.27
N ARG A 123 -2.36 -10.43 1.79
CA ARG A 123 -3.66 -10.89 2.28
C ARG A 123 -4.16 -10.05 3.46
N ASP A 124 -3.23 -9.72 4.34
CA ASP A 124 -3.38 -8.80 5.46
C ASP A 124 -2.05 -8.05 5.63
N ALA A 125 -1.94 -6.90 4.96
CA ALA A 125 -0.69 -6.11 4.95
C ALA A 125 -0.26 -5.61 6.34
N ASP A 126 -1.19 -5.39 7.29
CA ASP A 126 -0.84 -5.08 8.68
C ASP A 126 -0.21 -6.31 9.37
N ALA A 127 -0.71 -7.51 9.09
CA ALA A 127 -0.12 -8.75 9.60
C ALA A 127 1.25 -9.03 8.97
N SER A 128 1.42 -8.80 7.67
CA SER A 128 2.71 -8.89 6.99
C SER A 128 3.72 -7.91 7.60
N ALA A 129 3.32 -6.64 7.78
CA ALA A 129 4.13 -5.62 8.42
C ALA A 129 4.58 -6.03 9.83
N ARG A 130 3.67 -6.60 10.62
CA ARG A 130 3.97 -7.13 11.95
C ARG A 130 4.98 -8.26 11.90
N SER A 131 4.74 -9.26 11.07
CA SER A 131 5.63 -10.43 10.96
C SER A 131 7.04 -10.01 10.57
N ILE A 132 7.17 -9.03 9.66
CA ILE A 132 8.48 -8.49 9.25
C ILE A 132 9.13 -7.73 10.40
N GLY A 133 8.40 -6.84 11.08
CA GLY A 133 8.94 -6.04 12.18
C GLY A 133 9.39 -6.90 13.37
N GLU A 134 8.59 -7.89 13.77
CA GLU A 134 8.94 -8.85 14.83
C GLU A 134 10.18 -9.66 14.43
N ARG A 135 10.26 -10.11 13.17
CA ARG A 135 11.41 -10.86 12.66
C ARG A 135 12.69 -10.01 12.61
N VAL A 136 12.58 -8.73 12.29
CA VAL A 136 13.71 -7.77 12.36
C VAL A 136 14.21 -7.62 13.80
N GLU A 137 13.30 -7.46 14.77
CA GLU A 137 13.65 -7.38 16.19
C GLU A 137 14.33 -8.66 16.67
N GLU A 138 13.87 -9.85 16.25
CA GLU A 138 14.53 -11.13 16.57
C GLU A 138 15.97 -11.21 16.05
N ILE A 139 16.24 -10.71 14.83
CA ILE A 139 17.54 -10.80 14.17
C ILE A 139 18.52 -9.75 14.72
N THR A 140 18.04 -8.53 14.95
CA THR A 140 18.89 -7.36 15.21
C THR A 140 18.83 -6.86 16.64
N GLY A 141 17.75 -7.15 17.36
CA GLY A 141 17.39 -6.51 18.63
C GLY A 141 16.83 -5.09 18.48
N CYS A 142 16.75 -4.55 17.26
CA CYS A 142 16.25 -3.21 17.00
C CYS A 142 14.72 -3.21 16.86
N ARG A 143 14.08 -2.21 17.44
CA ARG A 143 12.62 -2.03 17.39
C ARG A 143 12.28 -1.01 16.32
N VAL A 144 11.74 -1.51 15.22
CA VAL A 144 11.43 -0.72 14.02
C VAL A 144 9.94 -0.55 13.82
N ALA A 145 9.55 0.48 13.07
CA ALA A 145 8.24 0.58 12.46
C ALA A 145 8.29 -0.02 11.04
N VAL A 146 7.17 -0.54 10.56
CA VAL A 146 7.03 -1.06 9.20
C VAL A 146 5.82 -0.42 8.52
N VAL A 147 6.01 0.07 7.31
CA VAL A 147 4.97 0.63 6.45
C VAL A 147 4.99 -0.13 5.13
N VAL A 148 3.91 -0.84 4.82
CA VAL A 148 3.72 -1.50 3.52
C VAL A 148 3.04 -0.53 2.59
N THR A 149 3.58 -0.37 1.37
CA THR A 149 3.13 0.64 0.42
C THR A 149 2.66 0.05 -0.89
N ASP A 150 1.73 0.74 -1.54
CA ASP A 150 1.27 0.43 -2.88
C ASP A 150 1.15 1.70 -3.73
N THR A 151 1.42 1.62 -5.03
CA THR A 151 1.38 2.78 -5.93
C THR A 151 -0.03 3.06 -6.40
N ASN A 152 -0.56 4.24 -6.10
CA ASN A 152 -1.93 4.60 -6.47
C ASN A 152 -2.05 5.97 -7.15
N GLY A 153 -3.01 6.06 -8.09
CA GLY A 153 -3.49 7.33 -8.60
C GLY A 153 -4.32 8.08 -7.55
N ARG A 154 -4.75 9.30 -7.87
CA ARG A 154 -5.56 10.11 -6.95
C ARG A 154 -6.48 11.08 -7.67
N ALA A 155 -7.58 11.43 -7.02
CA ALA A 155 -8.55 12.34 -7.59
C ALA A 155 -7.94 13.72 -7.95
N PHE A 156 -8.42 14.26 -9.07
CA PHE A 156 -8.14 15.61 -9.58
C PHE A 156 -6.70 15.91 -9.99
N ARG A 157 -5.76 14.96 -9.92
CA ARG A 157 -4.37 15.16 -10.34
C ARG A 157 -3.84 13.99 -11.15
N LEU A 158 -2.92 14.29 -12.07
CA LEU A 158 -2.19 13.31 -12.85
C LEU A 158 -0.99 12.78 -12.07
N GLY A 159 -0.59 11.53 -12.37
CA GLY A 159 0.52 10.83 -11.73
C GLY A 159 0.11 10.02 -10.50
N GLN A 160 0.87 8.97 -10.22
CA GLN A 160 0.71 8.10 -9.06
C GLN A 160 1.65 8.51 -7.92
N THR A 161 1.38 8.00 -6.72
CA THR A 161 2.23 8.13 -5.54
C THR A 161 2.07 6.89 -4.66
N GLY A 162 3.09 6.56 -3.88
CA GLY A 162 2.98 5.55 -2.83
C GLY A 162 1.99 5.99 -1.76
N VAL A 163 1.17 5.04 -1.29
CA VAL A 163 0.27 5.17 -0.15
C VAL A 163 0.46 3.99 0.79
N ALA A 164 0.18 4.17 2.08
CA ALA A 164 0.30 3.09 3.07
C ALA A 164 -0.92 2.17 3.02
N ILE A 165 -0.68 0.86 2.91
CA ILE A 165 -1.71 -0.18 2.92
C ILE A 165 -1.58 -1.16 4.10
N GLY A 166 -0.44 -1.14 4.80
CA GLY A 166 -0.18 -1.96 5.99
C GLY A 166 0.78 -1.26 6.96
N LEU A 167 0.57 -1.43 8.27
CA LEU A 167 1.33 -0.75 9.33
C LEU A 167 1.69 -1.70 10.48
N TYR A 168 2.89 -1.51 11.03
CA TYR A 168 3.30 -2.07 12.31
C TYR A 168 4.18 -1.06 13.06
N HIS A 169 3.88 -0.83 14.35
CA HIS A 169 4.50 0.20 15.18
C HIS A 169 4.60 1.58 14.51
N ALA A 170 3.67 1.90 13.61
CA ALA A 170 3.67 3.15 12.84
C ALA A 170 2.39 3.92 13.13
N THR A 171 2.53 5.20 13.46
CA THR A 171 1.40 6.11 13.65
C THR A 171 0.75 6.41 12.29
N PRO A 172 -0.55 6.12 12.07
CA PRO A 172 -1.20 6.38 10.79
C PRO A 172 -1.52 7.87 10.59
N ILE A 173 -2.16 8.47 11.60
CA ILE A 173 -2.63 9.84 11.60
C ILE A 173 -2.10 10.53 12.85
N TYR A 174 -1.46 11.69 12.66
CA TYR A 174 -1.13 12.60 13.75
C TYR A 174 -2.28 13.59 13.96
N TYR A 175 -2.85 13.60 15.16
CA TYR A 175 -3.93 14.50 15.55
C TYR A 175 -3.36 15.75 16.21
N TRP A 176 -3.41 16.87 15.49
CA TRP A 176 -3.02 18.18 16.01
C TRP A 176 -4.14 18.84 16.84
N ARG A 177 -5.34 18.25 16.91
CA ARG A 177 -6.43 18.82 17.72
C ARG A 177 -5.99 18.92 19.18
N GLY A 178 -6.20 20.09 19.77
CA GLY A 178 -5.79 20.38 21.16
C GLY A 178 -4.35 20.88 21.30
N THR A 179 -3.56 20.91 20.22
CA THR A 179 -2.28 21.63 20.19
C THR A 179 -2.50 23.11 19.91
N LYS A 180 -1.47 23.93 20.17
CA LYS A 180 -1.49 25.37 19.87
C LYS A 180 -0.78 25.67 18.56
N ASP A 181 -1.32 26.61 17.80
CA ASP A 181 -0.63 27.20 16.66
C ASP A 181 0.46 28.21 17.10
N LEU A 182 1.11 28.86 16.12
CA LEU A 182 2.16 29.86 16.36
C LEU A 182 1.70 31.09 17.15
N PHE A 183 0.39 31.33 17.25
CA PHE A 183 -0.21 32.46 17.97
C PHE A 183 -0.91 32.04 19.26
N GLY A 184 -0.82 30.76 19.62
CA GLY A 184 -1.40 30.20 20.83
C GLY A 184 -2.86 29.80 20.72
N TYR A 185 -3.47 29.87 19.52
CA TYR A 185 -4.83 29.40 19.30
C TYR A 185 -4.88 27.88 19.22
N GLU A 186 -5.92 27.29 19.80
CA GLU A 186 -6.12 25.85 19.75
C GLU A 186 -6.52 25.41 18.34
N MET A 187 -5.76 24.46 17.80
CA MET A 187 -6.04 23.87 16.50
C MET A 187 -7.31 23.01 16.58
N GLN A 188 -8.32 23.37 15.77
CA GLN A 188 -9.65 22.73 15.80
C GLN A 188 -9.72 21.48 14.91
N ILE A 189 -9.06 21.51 13.75
CA ILE A 189 -9.10 20.47 12.73
C ILE A 189 -7.73 20.41 12.07
N SER A 190 -6.97 19.38 12.37
CA SER A 190 -5.77 19.02 11.62
C SER A 190 -5.44 17.56 11.94
N GLU A 191 -5.75 16.70 10.97
CA GLU A 191 -5.38 15.30 10.92
C GLU A 191 -4.33 15.22 9.81
N GLU A 192 -3.12 14.80 10.17
CA GLU A 192 -2.00 14.66 9.24
C GLU A 192 -1.76 13.18 9.00
N ALA A 193 -1.89 12.72 7.76
CA ALA A 193 -1.71 11.32 7.39
C ALA A 193 -0.21 10.99 7.26
N VAL A 194 0.51 11.03 8.38
CA VAL A 194 1.98 10.90 8.43
C VAL A 194 2.48 9.58 7.83
N ALA A 195 1.70 8.50 7.91
CA ALA A 195 2.06 7.23 7.26
C ALA A 195 2.05 7.32 5.72
N ASP A 196 1.07 8.03 5.14
CA ASP A 196 1.00 8.25 3.70
C ASP A 196 2.08 9.24 3.22
N GLU A 197 2.46 10.22 4.04
CA GLU A 197 3.57 11.12 3.71
C GLU A 197 4.91 10.37 3.64
N VAL A 198 5.15 9.46 4.58
CA VAL A 198 6.34 8.59 4.60
C VAL A 198 6.31 7.61 3.42
N ALA A 199 5.15 6.99 3.14
CA ALA A 199 4.97 6.12 1.98
C ALA A 199 5.29 6.85 0.66
N ALA A 200 4.74 8.06 0.47
CA ALA A 200 4.98 8.86 -0.70
C ALA A 200 6.46 9.28 -0.85
N ALA A 201 7.12 9.64 0.26
CA ALA A 201 8.54 9.99 0.25
C ALA A 201 9.43 8.79 -0.12
N ALA A 202 9.16 7.61 0.45
CA ALA A 202 9.89 6.39 0.13
C ALA A 202 9.70 5.95 -1.33
N ASN A 203 8.49 6.11 -1.87
CA ASN A 203 8.18 5.75 -3.25
C ASN A 203 9.03 6.53 -4.27
N LEU A 204 9.46 7.76 -3.94
CA LEU A 204 10.41 8.52 -4.78
C LEU A 204 11.77 7.82 -4.92
N LEU A 205 12.21 7.09 -3.89
CA LEU A 205 13.48 6.36 -3.89
C LEU A 205 13.34 4.96 -4.49
N MET A 206 12.20 4.30 -4.26
CA MET A 206 11.89 3.01 -4.87
C MET A 206 11.76 3.13 -6.40
N GLY A 207 11.01 4.13 -6.85
CA GLY A 207 10.62 4.31 -8.24
C GLY A 207 9.58 3.28 -8.71
N GLU A 208 9.00 3.51 -9.88
CA GLU A 208 7.97 2.63 -10.48
C GLU A 208 8.52 1.64 -11.52
N GLY A 209 9.83 1.70 -11.77
CA GLY A 209 10.49 0.97 -12.86
C GLY A 209 11.34 -0.20 -12.37
N SER A 210 12.28 -0.63 -13.22
CA SER A 210 13.21 -1.73 -12.92
C SER A 210 14.38 -1.32 -12.01
N GLY A 211 14.16 -0.37 -11.10
CA GLY A 211 15.19 0.16 -10.20
C GLY A 211 15.68 -0.87 -9.18
N GLY A 212 14.82 -1.84 -8.84
CA GLY A 212 15.19 -2.95 -7.96
C GLY A 212 15.32 -2.58 -6.49
N ASN A 213 14.71 -1.48 -6.05
CA ASN A 213 14.81 -0.94 -4.68
C ASN A 213 13.47 -1.02 -3.94
N PRO A 214 12.98 -2.21 -3.57
CA PRO A 214 11.64 -2.37 -3.00
C PRO A 214 11.53 -1.99 -1.52
N VAL A 215 12.64 -1.60 -0.88
CA VAL A 215 12.69 -1.26 0.54
C VAL A 215 13.47 0.03 0.74
N VAL A 216 12.92 0.93 1.56
CA VAL A 216 13.55 2.18 1.98
C VAL A 216 13.54 2.24 3.50
N VAL A 217 14.67 2.62 4.09
CA VAL A 217 14.76 2.94 5.52
C VAL A 217 14.57 4.46 5.66
N VAL A 218 13.65 4.87 6.52
CA VAL A 218 13.45 6.28 6.89
C VAL A 218 13.79 6.46 8.38
N ARG A 219 14.70 7.39 8.66
CA ARG A 219 15.27 7.62 9.99
C ARG A 219 15.08 9.07 10.44
N GLY A 220 14.93 9.25 11.76
CA GLY A 220 14.92 10.56 12.40
C GLY A 220 13.56 11.27 12.40
N ILE A 221 12.47 10.52 12.19
CA ILE A 221 11.08 11.01 12.26
C ILE A 221 10.29 10.33 13.40
N PRO A 222 9.34 11.02 14.03
CA PRO A 222 8.55 10.48 15.14
C PRO A 222 7.34 9.68 14.64
N LEU A 223 7.56 8.66 13.80
CA LEU A 223 6.49 7.80 13.30
C LEU A 223 6.24 6.60 14.24
N PHE A 224 7.30 6.10 14.87
CA PHE A 224 7.26 4.91 15.71
C PHE A 224 6.28 5.05 16.89
N THR A 225 5.47 4.03 17.13
CA THR A 225 4.53 3.95 18.26
C THR A 225 4.36 2.52 18.75
N GLU A 226 4.16 2.35 20.06
CA GLU A 226 3.79 1.07 20.69
C GLU A 226 2.29 0.79 20.63
N GLU A 227 1.50 1.79 20.24
CA GLU A 227 0.06 1.63 20.13
C GLU A 227 -0.27 0.66 19.00
N LYS A 228 -1.33 -0.13 19.21
CA LYS A 228 -1.84 -1.01 18.16
C LYS A 228 -2.52 -0.17 17.09
N THR A 229 -1.84 0.01 15.96
CA THR A 229 -2.34 0.75 14.80
C THR A 229 -2.66 -0.18 13.62
N SER A 230 -3.35 0.37 12.63
CA SER A 230 -3.74 -0.32 11.39
C SER A 230 -3.86 0.68 10.25
N ALA A 231 -3.48 0.28 9.03
CA ALA A 231 -3.71 1.09 7.83
C ALA A 231 -5.20 1.40 7.62
N ARG A 232 -6.13 0.58 8.17
CA ARG A 232 -7.58 0.84 8.13
C ARG A 232 -7.99 2.15 8.79
N GLN A 233 -7.16 2.72 9.67
CA GLN A 233 -7.41 4.03 10.27
C GLN A 233 -7.24 5.18 9.25
N LEU A 234 -6.54 4.96 8.14
CA LEU A 234 -6.43 5.90 7.02
C LEU A 234 -7.67 5.86 6.11
N TYR A 235 -8.36 4.73 6.05
CA TYR A 235 -9.53 4.56 5.20
C TYR A 235 -10.76 5.25 5.81
N ARG A 236 -11.43 6.08 5.01
CA ARG A 236 -12.66 6.74 5.45
C ARG A 236 -13.78 5.71 5.65
N PRO A 237 -14.48 5.73 6.80
CA PRO A 237 -15.70 4.98 7.00
C PRO A 237 -16.79 5.38 5.99
N ASP A 238 -17.65 4.43 5.61
CA ASP A 238 -18.65 4.64 4.56
C ASP A 238 -19.63 5.78 4.84
N ASN A 239 -20.00 5.96 6.11
CA ASN A 239 -20.88 7.04 6.53
C ASN A 239 -20.25 8.44 6.37
N MET A 240 -18.91 8.54 6.30
CA MET A 240 -18.16 9.79 6.16
C MET A 240 -17.68 10.04 4.72
N ASP A 241 -17.57 9.01 3.89
CA ASP A 241 -17.03 9.14 2.54
C ASP A 241 -18.08 9.66 1.53
N ILE A 242 -18.16 10.98 1.40
CA ILE A 242 -19.07 11.64 0.45
C ILE A 242 -18.71 11.35 -1.02
N ILE A 243 -17.45 11.01 -1.33
CA ILE A 243 -17.02 10.75 -2.69
C ILE A 243 -17.52 9.36 -3.11
N LYS A 244 -17.38 8.34 -2.26
CA LYS A 244 -17.98 7.02 -2.51
C LYS A 244 -19.49 7.12 -2.75
N LYS A 245 -20.19 7.89 -1.91
CA LYS A 245 -21.64 8.11 -2.08
C LYS A 245 -21.99 8.76 -3.42
N ALA A 246 -21.21 9.76 -3.84
CA ALA A 246 -21.42 10.40 -5.14
C ALA A 246 -21.15 9.44 -6.31
N LEU A 247 -20.11 8.59 -6.22
CA LEU A 247 -19.79 7.60 -7.25
C LEU A 247 -20.89 6.53 -7.40
N ARG A 248 -21.49 6.08 -6.29
CA ARG A 248 -22.65 5.15 -6.32
C ARG A 248 -23.83 5.74 -7.09
N ILE A 249 -24.17 7.00 -6.82
CA ILE A 249 -25.26 7.70 -7.54
C ILE A 249 -24.91 7.83 -9.04
N PHE A 250 -23.66 8.13 -9.35
CA PHE A 250 -23.20 8.24 -10.74
C PHE A 250 -23.34 6.92 -11.51
N GLN A 251 -23.16 5.76 -10.87
CA GLN A 251 -23.36 4.46 -11.52
C GLN A 251 -24.82 4.14 -11.87
N GLU A 252 -25.77 4.68 -11.11
CA GLU A 252 -27.21 4.49 -11.35
C GLU A 252 -27.76 5.38 -12.48
N SER A 253 -26.95 6.33 -12.96
CA SER A 253 -27.32 7.37 -13.93
C SER A 253 -26.97 6.99 -15.37
#